data_AF-A0A935R6T9-F1
#
_entry.id   AF-A0A935R6T9-F1
#
_cell.length_a   1.000
_cell.length_b   1.000
_cell.length_c   1.000
_cell.angle_alpha   90.00
_cell.angle_beta   90.00
_cell.angle_gamma   90.00
#
_symmetry.space_group_name_H-M   'P 1'
#
loop_
_entity.id
_entity.type
_entity.pdbx_description
1 polymer ?
#
loop_
_entity_poly.entity_id
_entity_poly.type
_entity_poly.pdbx_seq_one_letter_code
_entity_poly.pdbx_strand_id
1 'polypeptide(L)'
;MALAVLPDLLHNLPVLAWAIASGNPGDWWTYAVALPGKEPMLPAWVVTLSQQLHCLFHSALVATVISALLYMVRHQFWLPFLGWWSHIIIDVFTHSADFYPSPVFYPVSSWGFDGLAWNTTWFTVLNYTALTGLGIWLFVTRRNAELHHSSTTVAAPGQT
;
A
#
# COMPACT_ATOMS: atom_id res chain seq x y z
N MET A 1 7.45 -3.63 4.25
CA MET A 1 6.22 -4.36 3.88
C MET A 1 5.06 -4.05 4.82
N ALA A 2 5.19 -4.21 6.15
CA ALA A 2 4.06 -4.01 7.07
C ALA A 2 3.34 -2.64 6.96
N LEU A 3 4.06 -1.52 6.81
CA LEU A 3 3.41 -0.20 6.65
C LEU A 3 2.88 0.10 5.25
N ALA A 4 3.21 -0.72 4.24
CA ALA A 4 2.67 -0.53 2.89
C ALA A 4 1.17 -0.90 2.85
N VAL A 5 0.78 -1.97 3.55
CA VAL A 5 -0.60 -2.48 3.55
C VAL A 5 -1.47 -1.77 4.60
N LEU A 6 -0.86 -1.02 5.53
CA LEU A 6 -1.57 -0.40 6.63
C LEU A 6 -2.65 0.62 6.19
N PRO A 7 -2.40 1.52 5.23
CA PRO A 7 -3.44 2.42 4.69
C PRO A 7 -4.70 1.70 4.23
N ASP A 8 -4.53 0.57 3.52
CA ASP A 8 -5.64 -0.23 3.00
C ASP A 8 -6.46 -0.86 4.12
N LEU A 9 -5.78 -1.42 5.12
CA LEU A 9 -6.45 -2.03 6.26
C LEU A 9 -7.26 -1.00 7.04
N LEU A 10 -6.68 0.17 7.31
CA LEU A 10 -7.29 1.17 8.18
C LEU A 10 -8.54 1.80 7.58
N HIS A 11 -8.53 2.11 6.28
CA HIS A 11 -9.73 2.68 5.66
C HIS A 11 -10.86 1.67 5.47
N ASN A 12 -10.56 0.37 5.36
CA ASN A 12 -11.57 -0.70 5.28
C ASN A 12 -12.20 -1.07 6.63
N LEU A 13 -11.64 -0.64 7.77
CA LEU A 13 -12.14 -1.00 9.10
C LEU A 13 -13.62 -0.62 9.33
N PRO A 14 -14.12 0.58 8.98
CA PRO A 14 -15.53 0.93 9.12
C PRO A 14 -16.45 -0.02 8.36
N VAL A 15 -16.05 -0.41 7.14
CA VAL A 15 -16.85 -1.28 6.27
C VAL A 15 -16.83 -2.71 6.79
N LEU A 16 -15.66 -3.21 7.19
CA LEU A 16 -15.54 -4.53 7.80
C LEU A 16 -16.38 -4.63 9.09
N ALA A 17 -16.30 -3.61 9.96
CA ALA A 17 -17.08 -3.56 11.18
C ALA A 17 -18.59 -3.57 10.88
N TRP A 18 -19.04 -2.79 9.88
CA TRP A 18 -20.43 -2.79 9.46
C TRP A 18 -20.86 -4.14 8.87
N ALA A 19 -20.08 -4.73 7.97
CA ALA A 19 -20.37 -6.01 7.31
C ALA A 19 -20.52 -7.16 8.31
N ILE A 20 -19.69 -7.16 9.37
CA ILE A 20 -19.82 -8.12 10.47
C ILE A 20 -21.10 -7.84 11.27
N ALA A 21 -21.35 -6.57 11.63
CA ALA A 21 -22.51 -6.19 12.43
C ALA A 21 -23.86 -6.39 11.71
N SER A 22 -23.90 -6.25 10.38
CA SER A 22 -25.09 -6.46 9.55
C SER A 22 -25.39 -7.93 9.26
N GLY A 23 -24.47 -8.84 9.61
CA GLY A 23 -24.58 -10.27 9.31
C GLY A 23 -24.27 -10.63 7.84
N ASN A 24 -23.73 -9.70 7.05
CA ASN A 24 -23.34 -9.92 5.67
C ASN A 24 -21.85 -9.61 5.46
N PRO A 25 -20.93 -10.51 5.86
CA PRO A 25 -19.50 -10.28 5.75
C PRO A 25 -19.01 -10.18 4.29
N GLY A 26 -19.81 -10.63 3.32
CA GLY A 26 -19.48 -10.51 1.90
C GLY A 26 -19.43 -9.06 1.41
N ASP A 27 -20.19 -8.16 2.04
CA ASP A 27 -20.25 -6.74 1.65
C ASP A 27 -18.90 -6.05 1.76
N TRP A 28 -18.06 -6.46 2.72
CA TRP A 28 -16.69 -5.96 2.83
C TRP A 28 -15.87 -6.28 1.59
N TRP A 29 -15.93 -7.53 1.11
CA TRP A 29 -15.17 -7.93 -0.08
C TRP A 29 -15.70 -7.23 -1.32
N THR A 30 -17.03 -7.21 -1.49
CA THR A 30 -17.68 -6.51 -2.61
C THR A 30 -17.31 -5.03 -2.65
N TYR A 31 -17.20 -4.37 -1.50
CA TYR A 31 -16.76 -2.98 -1.41
C TYR A 31 -15.26 -2.83 -1.71
N ALA A 32 -14.40 -3.70 -1.14
CA ALA A 32 -12.95 -3.62 -1.30
C ALA A 32 -12.49 -3.81 -2.76
N VAL A 33 -13.20 -4.61 -3.56
CA VAL A 33 -12.87 -4.84 -4.98
C VAL A 33 -13.80 -4.10 -5.95
N ALA A 34 -14.67 -3.22 -5.46
CA ALA A 34 -15.63 -2.52 -6.31
C ALA A 34 -14.95 -1.66 -7.39
N LEU A 35 -15.54 -1.65 -8.58
CA LEU A 35 -15.21 -0.63 -9.59
C LEU A 35 -16.04 0.65 -9.31
N PRO A 36 -15.59 1.81 -9.80
CA PRO A 36 -16.39 3.04 -9.73
C PRO A 36 -17.84 2.80 -10.18
N GLY A 37 -18.82 3.16 -9.33
CA GLY A 37 -20.24 2.98 -9.60
C GLY A 37 -20.77 1.55 -9.48
N LYS A 38 -19.98 0.60 -8.97
CA LYS A 38 -20.37 -0.80 -8.69
C LYS A 38 -20.29 -1.15 -7.21
N GLU A 39 -20.33 -0.14 -6.34
CA GLU A 39 -20.24 -0.31 -4.88
C GLU A 39 -21.52 -0.94 -4.31
N PRO A 40 -21.41 -1.75 -3.23
CA PRO A 40 -22.57 -2.20 -2.48
C PRO A 40 -23.28 -1.05 -1.78
N MET A 41 -24.59 -1.18 -1.56
CA MET A 41 -25.35 -0.19 -0.80
C MET A 41 -25.00 -0.29 0.69
N LEU A 42 -24.18 0.65 1.16
CA LEU A 42 -23.79 0.78 2.57
C LEU A 42 -24.37 2.06 3.19
N PRO A 43 -24.52 2.14 4.51
CA PRO A 43 -24.92 3.39 5.17
C PRO A 43 -23.95 4.51 4.85
N ALA A 44 -24.48 5.72 4.60
CA ALA A 44 -23.67 6.87 4.18
C ALA A 44 -22.52 7.20 5.16
N TRP A 45 -22.72 7.00 6.46
CA TRP A 45 -21.69 7.24 7.47
C TRP A 45 -20.51 6.25 7.35
N VAL A 46 -20.76 4.99 6.96
CA VAL A 46 -19.72 3.97 6.76
C VAL A 46 -18.84 4.36 5.58
N VAL A 47 -19.49 4.70 4.46
CA VAL A 47 -18.82 5.13 3.23
C VAL A 47 -18.02 6.42 3.47
N THR A 48 -18.62 7.41 4.14
CA THR A 48 -17.96 8.69 4.41
C THR A 48 -16.74 8.51 5.31
N LEU A 49 -16.85 7.71 6.37
CA LEU A 49 -15.73 7.44 7.27
C LEU A 49 -14.62 6.67 6.56
N SER A 50 -14.97 5.63 5.80
CA SER A 50 -14.02 4.89 4.96
C SER A 50 -13.27 5.82 4.00
N GLN A 51 -14.00 6.68 3.30
CA GLN A 51 -13.44 7.65 2.35
C GLN A 51 -12.52 8.66 3.04
N GLN A 52 -12.89 9.19 4.20
CA GLN A 52 -12.04 10.12 4.95
C GLN A 52 -10.73 9.46 5.40
N LEU A 53 -10.80 8.23 5.90
CA LEU A 53 -9.62 7.46 6.27
C LEU A 53 -8.76 7.15 5.05
N HIS A 54 -9.38 6.79 3.92
CA HIS A 54 -8.69 6.58 2.65
C HIS A 54 -7.90 7.83 2.26
N CYS A 55 -8.54 9.00 2.19
CA CYS A 55 -7.87 10.25 1.84
C CYS A 55 -6.76 10.63 2.83
N LEU A 56 -6.93 10.36 4.14
CA LEU A 56 -5.90 10.63 5.15
C LEU A 56 -4.67 9.73 4.99
N PHE A 57 -4.85 8.42 4.85
CA PHE A 57 -3.74 7.46 4.80
C PHE A 57 -3.02 7.40 3.45
N HIS A 58 -3.66 7.90 2.39
CA HIS A 58 -3.07 8.02 1.05
C HIS A 58 -2.53 9.42 0.74
N SER A 59 -2.58 10.35 1.70
CA SER A 59 -2.03 11.69 1.54
C SER A 59 -0.51 11.73 1.73
N ALA A 60 0.20 12.24 0.71
CA ALA A 60 1.63 12.52 0.81
C ALA A 60 1.95 13.56 1.90
N LEU A 61 1.06 14.54 2.12
CA LEU A 61 1.21 15.52 3.19
C LEU A 61 1.17 14.85 4.58
N VAL A 62 0.16 14.01 4.83
CA VAL A 62 0.04 13.27 6.10
C VAL A 62 1.21 12.32 6.29
N ALA A 63 1.61 11.58 5.25
CA ALA A 63 2.76 10.68 5.29
C ALA A 63 4.06 11.43 5.60
N THR A 64 4.26 12.62 5.03
CA THR A 64 5.41 13.48 5.33
C THR A 64 5.44 13.88 6.79
N VAL A 65 4.33 14.39 7.32
CA VAL A 65 4.25 14.85 8.71
C VAL A 65 4.53 13.70 9.68
N ILE A 66 3.87 12.55 9.48
CA ILE A 66 4.04 11.38 10.36
C ILE A 66 5.46 10.81 10.24
N SER A 67 6.00 10.69 9.03
CA SER A 67 7.37 10.21 8.82
C SER A 67 8.40 11.13 9.47
N ALA A 68 8.23 12.45 9.34
CA ALA A 68 9.12 13.44 9.95
C ALA A 68 9.09 13.38 11.48
N LEU A 69 7.90 13.37 12.08
CA LEU A 69 7.74 13.27 13.53
C LEU A 69 8.37 11.98 14.08
N LEU A 70 8.12 10.85 13.45
CA LEU A 70 8.69 9.56 13.89
C LEU A 70 10.20 9.50 13.67
N TYR A 71 10.70 10.11 12.59
CA TYR A 71 12.15 10.22 12.36
C TYR A 71 12.82 11.00 13.49
N MET A 72 12.23 12.12 13.92
CA MET A 72 12.74 12.94 15.03
C MET A 72 12.79 12.19 16.37
N VAL A 73 11.92 11.19 16.58
CA VAL A 73 11.86 10.44 17.85
C VAL A 73 12.76 9.20 17.84
N ARG A 74 12.85 8.48 16.72
CA ARG A 74 13.44 7.12 16.69
C ARG A 74 14.62 6.94 15.74
N HIS A 75 14.87 7.84 14.79
CA HIS A 75 15.98 7.82 13.81
C HIS A 75 16.23 6.51 13.00
N GLN A 76 15.45 5.45 13.19
CA GLN A 76 15.73 4.08 12.71
C GLN A 76 14.64 3.51 11.78
N PHE A 77 13.53 4.22 11.56
CA PHE A 77 12.31 3.68 10.92
C PHE A 77 12.23 3.87 9.38
N TRP A 78 13.36 3.95 8.68
CA TRP A 78 13.40 4.27 7.24
C TRP A 78 12.72 3.23 6.34
N LEU A 79 12.98 1.94 6.56
CA LEU A 79 12.47 0.84 5.73
C LEU A 79 10.92 0.73 5.74
N PRO A 80 10.25 0.82 6.89
CA PRO A 80 8.80 0.90 6.94
C PRO A 80 8.22 2.12 6.18
N PHE A 81 8.84 3.30 6.29
CA PHE A 81 8.39 4.49 5.55
C PHE A 81 8.54 4.33 4.05
N LEU A 82 9.61 3.70 3.56
CA LEU A 82 9.76 3.42 2.14
C LEU A 82 8.59 2.61 1.58
N GLY A 83 8.03 1.68 2.37
CA GLY A 83 6.85 0.91 1.97
C GLY A 83 5.59 1.77 1.86
N TRP A 84 5.36 2.67 2.81
CA TRP A 84 4.20 3.57 2.76
C TRP A 84 4.35 4.62 1.65
N TRP A 85 5.55 5.17 1.46
CA TRP A 85 5.84 6.08 0.36
C TRP A 85 5.70 5.42 -1.01
N SER A 86 6.18 4.18 -1.19
CA SER A 86 5.97 3.46 -2.44
C SER A 86 4.49 3.23 -2.73
N HIS A 87 3.71 2.93 -1.69
CA HIS A 87 2.25 2.76 -1.77
C HIS A 87 1.59 4.05 -2.28
N ILE A 88 1.84 5.18 -1.62
CA ILE A 88 1.29 6.49 -2.03
C ILE A 88 1.70 6.86 -3.46
N ILE A 89 2.96 6.65 -3.84
CA ILE A 89 3.44 7.01 -5.18
C ILE A 89 2.67 6.23 -6.26
N ILE A 90 2.41 4.95 -6.05
CA ILE A 90 1.62 4.13 -6.98
C ILE A 90 0.18 4.65 -7.01
N ASP A 91 -0.41 4.80 -5.83
CA ASP A 91 -1.83 5.12 -5.63
C ASP A 91 -2.23 6.49 -6.17
N VAL A 92 -1.35 7.47 -6.10
CA VAL A 92 -1.58 8.81 -6.69
C VAL A 92 -1.85 8.72 -8.19
N PHE A 93 -1.35 7.70 -8.90
CA PHE A 93 -1.59 7.48 -10.33
C PHE A 93 -2.57 6.32 -10.62
N THR A 94 -2.93 5.52 -9.62
CA THR A 94 -3.76 4.32 -9.77
C THR A 94 -5.08 4.36 -9.01
N HIS A 95 -5.49 5.55 -8.58
CA HIS A 95 -6.84 5.81 -8.12
C HIS A 95 -7.54 6.75 -9.10
N SER A 96 -8.73 6.34 -9.54
CA SER A 96 -9.60 7.21 -10.34
C SER A 96 -10.23 8.27 -9.44
N ALA A 97 -10.55 9.43 -10.01
CA ALA A 97 -11.29 10.46 -9.31
C ALA A 97 -12.70 9.98 -8.87
N ASP A 98 -13.25 8.99 -9.56
CA ASP A 98 -14.63 8.50 -9.35
C ASP A 98 -14.76 7.49 -8.21
N PHE A 99 -13.68 6.83 -7.80
CA PHE A 99 -13.71 5.85 -6.71
C PHE A 99 -12.36 5.81 -5.99
N TYR A 100 -12.40 6.16 -4.70
CA TYR A 100 -11.23 6.30 -3.84
C TYR A 100 -10.14 7.26 -4.36
N PRO A 101 -10.47 8.53 -4.68
CA PRO A 101 -9.45 9.51 -5.04
C PRO A 101 -8.33 9.55 -4.00
N SER A 102 -7.09 9.69 -4.47
CA SER A 102 -5.88 9.82 -3.66
C SER A 102 -5.37 11.27 -3.69
N PRO A 103 -5.99 12.19 -2.90
CA PRO A 103 -5.59 13.58 -2.86
C PRO A 103 -4.23 13.75 -2.20
N VAL A 104 -3.27 14.30 -2.96
CA VAL A 104 -1.86 14.41 -2.55
C VAL A 104 -1.70 15.24 -1.27
N PHE A 105 -2.49 16.32 -1.15
CA PHE A 105 -2.36 17.31 -0.07
C PHE A 105 -3.54 17.34 0.91
N TYR A 106 -4.31 16.25 1.02
CA TYR A 106 -5.39 16.18 2.01
C TYR A 106 -4.86 16.34 3.45
N PRO A 107 -5.58 17.01 4.37
CA PRO A 107 -6.91 17.62 4.22
C PRO A 107 -6.89 19.06 3.68
N VAL A 108 -5.72 19.61 3.32
CA VAL A 108 -5.59 21.00 2.87
C VAL A 108 -6.17 21.20 1.46
N SER A 109 -6.06 20.18 0.61
CA SER A 109 -6.63 20.17 -0.74
C SER A 109 -7.17 18.80 -1.10
N SER A 110 -8.26 18.78 -1.85
CA SER A 110 -8.83 17.57 -2.48
C SER A 110 -8.25 17.29 -3.86
N TRP A 111 -7.20 18.02 -4.28
CA TRP A 111 -6.55 17.82 -5.56
C TRP A 111 -5.75 16.51 -5.59
N GLY A 112 -5.94 15.74 -6.65
CA GLY A 112 -5.22 14.52 -7.00
C GLY A 112 -5.28 14.29 -8.50
N PHE A 113 -4.63 13.22 -8.98
CA PHE A 113 -4.71 12.84 -10.39
C PHE A 113 -5.93 11.97 -10.62
N ASP A 114 -6.50 12.04 -11.83
CA ASP A 114 -7.47 11.06 -12.29
C ASP A 114 -6.70 9.88 -12.91
N GLY A 115 -6.45 8.87 -12.08
CA GLY A 115 -5.64 7.72 -12.40
C GLY A 115 -6.42 6.53 -12.95
N LEU A 116 -5.69 5.48 -13.32
CA LEU A 116 -6.28 4.20 -13.71
C LEU A 116 -6.75 3.46 -12.46
N ALA A 117 -8.01 3.04 -12.38
CA ALA A 117 -8.49 2.24 -11.25
C ALA A 117 -7.60 0.99 -11.02
N TRP A 118 -6.97 0.89 -9.86
CA TRP A 118 -5.96 -0.15 -9.54
C TRP A 118 -6.44 -1.59 -9.71
N ASN A 119 -7.75 -1.83 -9.54
CA ASN A 119 -8.40 -3.13 -9.70
C ASN A 119 -8.78 -3.45 -11.15
N THR A 120 -8.37 -2.61 -12.11
CA THR A 120 -8.46 -2.94 -13.53
C THR A 120 -7.65 -4.19 -13.82
N THR A 121 -8.32 -5.26 -14.29
CA THR A 121 -7.76 -6.62 -14.36
C THR A 121 -6.38 -6.71 -14.99
N TRP A 122 -6.17 -6.09 -16.16
CA TRP A 122 -4.88 -6.16 -16.86
C TRP A 122 -3.76 -5.47 -16.07
N PHE A 123 -4.08 -4.34 -15.41
CA PHE A 123 -3.12 -3.59 -14.63
C PHE A 123 -2.73 -4.36 -13.36
N THR A 124 -3.71 -4.92 -12.65
CA THR A 124 -3.45 -5.80 -11.51
C THR A 124 -2.55 -6.97 -11.91
N VAL A 125 -2.86 -7.68 -13.01
CA VAL A 125 -2.02 -8.81 -13.47
C VAL A 125 -0.58 -8.36 -13.76
N LEU A 126 -0.38 -7.24 -14.46
CA LEU A 126 0.96 -6.72 -14.75
C LEU A 126 1.71 -6.31 -13.48
N ASN A 127 1.04 -5.60 -12.56
CA ASN A 127 1.64 -5.13 -11.32
C ASN A 127 2.13 -6.31 -10.46
N TYR A 128 1.26 -7.29 -10.20
CA TYR A 128 1.64 -8.46 -9.41
C TYR A 128 2.69 -9.33 -10.11
N THR A 129 2.68 -9.42 -11.45
CA THR A 129 3.73 -10.10 -12.20
C THR A 129 5.08 -9.40 -12.04
N ALA A 130 5.12 -8.06 -12.14
CA ALA A 130 6.33 -7.27 -11.96
C ALA A 130 6.89 -7.39 -10.54
N LEU A 131 6.04 -7.26 -9.51
CA LEU A 131 6.44 -7.41 -8.11
C LEU A 131 6.97 -8.82 -7.81
N THR A 132 6.31 -9.86 -8.33
CA THR A 132 6.76 -11.25 -8.19
C THR A 132 8.11 -11.47 -8.87
N GLY A 133 8.27 -10.98 -10.12
CA GLY A 133 9.52 -11.06 -10.86
C GLY A 133 10.67 -10.36 -10.15
N LEU A 134 10.43 -9.15 -9.63
CA LEU A 134 11.41 -8.40 -8.83
C LEU A 134 11.78 -9.16 -7.55
N GLY A 135 10.80 -9.73 -6.85
CA GLY A 135 11.02 -10.54 -5.65
C GLY A 135 11.89 -11.78 -5.92
N ILE A 136 11.61 -12.50 -7.02
CA ILE A 136 12.42 -13.64 -7.45
C ILE A 136 13.85 -13.20 -7.80
N TRP A 137 14.00 -12.12 -8.56
CA TRP A 137 15.31 -11.60 -8.95
C TRP A 137 16.16 -11.19 -7.73
N LEU A 138 15.58 -10.47 -6.77
CA LEU A 138 16.25 -10.11 -5.52
C LEU A 138 16.62 -11.35 -4.68
N PHE A 139 15.76 -12.36 -4.65
CA PHE A 139 16.05 -13.61 -3.94
C PHE A 139 17.22 -14.37 -4.58
N VAL A 140 17.23 -14.51 -5.90
CA VAL A 140 18.30 -15.20 -6.64
C VAL A 140 19.64 -14.46 -6.52
N THR A 141 19.64 -13.13 -6.67
CA THR A 141 20.86 -12.33 -6.57
C THR A 141 21.49 -12.37 -5.18
N ARG A 142 20.68 -12.34 -4.11
CA ARG A 142 21.15 -12.51 -2.74
C ARG A 142 21.77 -13.88 -2.50
N ARG A 143 21.10 -14.95 -2.94
CA ARG A 143 21.63 -16.31 -2.81
C ARG A 143 22.96 -16.49 -3.55
N ASN A 144 23.09 -15.91 -4.74
CA ASN A 144 24.33 -15.97 -5.49
C ASN A 144 25.46 -15.24 -4.75
N ALA A 145 25.20 -14.06 -4.17
CA ALA A 145 26.18 -13.34 -3.36
C ALA A 145 26.63 -14.13 -2.11
N GLU A 146 25.70 -14.78 -1.41
CA GLU A 146 26.00 -15.64 -0.24
C GLU A 146 26.86 -16.86 -0.62
N LEU A 147 26.55 -17.50 -1.76
CA LEU A 147 27.33 -18.63 -2.30
C LEU A 147 28.76 -18.20 -2.69
N HIS A 148 28.91 -17.01 -3.29
CA HIS A 148 30.21 -16.46 -3.64
C HIS A 148 31.06 -16.11 -2.41
N HIS A 149 30.46 -15.50 -1.37
CA HIS A 149 31.12 -15.22 -0.09
C HIS A 149 31.55 -16.49 0.65
N SER A 150 30.71 -17.54 0.63
CA SER A 150 31.03 -18.82 1.25
C SER A 150 32.21 -19.51 0.54
N SER A 151 32.23 -19.48 -0.79
CA SER A 151 33.31 -20.06 -1.60
C SER A 151 34.66 -19.36 -1.41
N THR A 152 34.67 -18.03 -1.25
CA THR A 152 35.90 -17.26 -0.99
C THR A 152 36.43 -17.47 0.42
N THR A 153 35.55 -17.63 1.42
CA THR A 153 35.96 -17.89 2.82
C THR A 153 36.56 -19.29 2.98
N VAL A 154 36.01 -20.31 2.31
CA VAL A 154 36.51 -21.70 2.38
C VAL A 154 37.82 -21.91 1.61
N ALA A 155 38.12 -21.06 0.62
CA ALA A 155 39.39 -21.11 -0.13
C ALA A 155 40.58 -20.43 0.60
N ALA A 156 40.35 -19.79 1.75
CA ALA A 156 41.38 -19.14 2.57
C ALA A 156 41.94 -19.94 3.78
N PRO A 157 42.22 -21.26 3.73
CA PRO A 157 43.06 -21.92 4.72
C PRO A 157 44.46 -22.15 4.13
N GLY A 158 45.43 -21.30 4.50
CA GLY A 158 46.84 -21.55 4.16
C GLY A 158 47.74 -20.33 3.99
N GLN A 159 47.65 -19.33 4.87
CA GLN A 159 48.71 -18.32 5.01
C GLN A 159 49.07 -18.10 6.48
N THR A 160 49.84 -19.03 7.04
CA THR A 160 50.82 -18.81 8.12
C THR A 160 51.93 -19.82 7.97
#